data_AF-A0A7S3ULI9-F1
#
_entry.id   AF-A0A7S3ULI9-F1
#
_cell.length_a   1.000
_cell.length_b   1.000
_cell.length_c   1.000
_cell.angle_alpha   90.00
_cell.angle_beta   90.00
_cell.angle_gamma   90.00
#
_symmetry.space_group_name_H-M   'P 1'
#
loop_
_entity.id
_entity.type
_entity.pdbx_description
1 polymer ?
#
loop_
_entity_poly.entity_id
_entity_poly.type
_entity_poly.pdbx_seq_one_letter_code
_entity_poly.pdbx_strand_id
1 'polypeptide(L)'
;ELCQGCQQSPSDPAPKRRKLDINQQLTQQGWPEMKCLDLTDASFAKDYQAILTDSCCAQYSRAYIHHLLNCKELLAYSILTMHNVKVYNDFFSAIRKSISNNNVVGFARAAA
;
A
#
# COMPACT_ATOMS: atom_id res chain seq x y z
N GLU A 1 -19.33 7.74 -32.01
CA GLU A 1 -20.46 7.04 -31.37
C GLU A 1 -20.22 7.01 -29.86
N LEU A 2 -21.19 7.46 -29.07
CA LEU A 2 -21.06 7.62 -27.61
C LEU A 2 -21.10 6.24 -26.92
N CYS A 3 -20.11 5.94 -26.09
CA CYS A 3 -20.10 4.75 -25.24
C CYS A 3 -21.25 4.87 -24.23
N GLN A 4 -22.33 4.11 -24.42
CA GLN A 4 -23.59 4.23 -23.66
C GLN A 4 -23.48 3.95 -22.14
N GLY A 5 -22.27 3.70 -21.62
CA GLY A 5 -22.02 3.51 -20.18
C GLY A 5 -21.33 4.68 -19.47
N CYS A 6 -20.69 5.61 -20.19
CA CYS A 6 -19.99 6.75 -19.59
C CYS A 6 -20.60 8.05 -20.09
N GLN A 7 -21.28 8.78 -19.20
CA GLN A 7 -21.75 10.15 -19.44
C GLN A 7 -20.57 11.15 -19.48
N GLN A 8 -19.59 10.92 -20.35
CA GLN A 8 -18.43 11.79 -20.52
C GLN A 8 -18.23 12.06 -22.01
N SER A 9 -18.27 13.35 -22.36
CA SER A 9 -17.89 13.84 -23.68
C SER A 9 -16.37 13.84 -23.83
N PRO A 10 -15.81 13.69 -25.04
CA PRO A 10 -14.35 13.71 -25.27
C PRO A 10 -13.64 15.00 -24.84
N SER A 11 -14.40 16.08 -24.65
CA SER A 11 -13.93 17.38 -24.16
C SER A 11 -13.90 17.50 -22.64
N ASP A 12 -14.48 16.54 -21.91
CA ASP A 12 -14.59 16.63 -20.46
C ASP A 12 -13.21 16.36 -19.81
N PRO A 13 -12.81 17.17 -18.82
CA PRO A 13 -11.58 16.91 -18.09
C PRO A 13 -11.67 15.56 -17.39
N ALA A 14 -10.59 14.77 -17.46
CA ALA A 14 -10.52 13.48 -16.80
C ALA A 14 -10.95 13.62 -15.33
N PRO A 15 -11.84 12.76 -14.81
CA PRO A 15 -12.30 12.85 -13.43
C PRO A 15 -11.09 12.80 -12.51
N LYS A 16 -10.94 13.83 -11.67
CA LYS A 16 -9.89 13.86 -10.64
C LYS A 16 -10.07 12.60 -9.80
N ARG A 17 -9.07 11.71 -9.78
CA ARG A 17 -9.07 10.56 -8.87
C ARG A 17 -9.31 11.09 -7.46
N ARG A 18 -10.42 10.70 -6.83
CA ARG A 18 -10.57 10.92 -5.39
C ARG A 18 -9.43 10.17 -4.72
N LYS A 19 -8.56 10.90 -4.02
CA LYS A 19 -7.59 10.29 -3.11
C LYS A 19 -8.42 9.59 -2.04
N LEU A 20 -8.48 8.26 -2.11
CA LEU A 20 -9.09 7.45 -1.06
C LEU A 20 -8.09 7.46 0.09
N ASP A 21 -8.42 8.12 1.20
CA ASP A 21 -7.62 7.98 2.41
C ASP A 21 -7.93 6.61 3.03
N ILE A 22 -7.15 5.61 2.61
CA ILE A 22 -7.36 4.23 3.01
C ILE A 22 -7.18 4.07 4.52
N ASN A 23 -6.30 4.86 5.14
CA ASN A 23 -6.09 4.82 6.58
C ASN A 23 -7.31 5.38 7.31
N GLN A 24 -7.87 6.50 6.85
CA GLN A 24 -9.10 7.06 7.42
C GLN A 24 -10.27 6.06 7.34
N GLN A 25 -10.41 5.34 6.23
CA GLN A 25 -11.45 4.33 6.08
C GLN A 25 -11.23 3.10 6.97
N LEU A 26 -10.00 2.63 7.08
CA LEU A 26 -9.64 1.50 7.95
C LEU A 26 -9.89 1.84 9.42
N THR A 27 -9.52 3.05 9.86
CA THR A 27 -9.81 3.53 11.21
C THR A 27 -11.32 3.61 11.47
N GLN A 28 -12.12 4.11 10.52
CA GLN A 28 -13.58 4.14 10.66
C GLN A 28 -14.21 2.74 10.78
N GLN A 29 -13.57 1.73 10.19
CA GLN A 29 -13.99 0.33 10.25
C GLN A 29 -13.47 -0.42 11.49
N GLY A 30 -12.82 0.28 12.43
CA GLY A 30 -12.30 -0.31 13.67
C GLY A 30 -11.09 -1.22 13.47
N TRP A 31 -10.38 -1.10 12.34
CA TRP A 31 -9.11 -1.76 12.15
C TRP A 31 -8.02 -1.05 12.95
N PRO A 32 -7.07 -1.80 13.50
CA PRO A 32 -5.91 -1.24 14.22
C PRO A 32 -5.05 -0.37 13.32
N GLU A 33 -4.09 0.36 13.90
CA GLU A 33 -3.19 1.28 13.19
C GLU A 33 -2.18 0.53 12.30
N MET A 34 -2.70 -0.19 11.31
CA MET A 34 -1.93 -0.81 10.26
C MET A 34 -1.52 0.30 9.29
N LYS A 35 -0.22 0.58 9.23
CA LYS A 35 0.28 1.74 8.50
C LYS A 35 0.33 1.45 6.99
N CYS A 36 -0.81 1.55 6.32
CA CYS A 36 -0.84 1.56 4.86
C CYS A 36 -0.23 2.88 4.36
N LEU A 37 0.87 2.79 3.62
CA LEU A 37 1.55 3.98 3.09
C LEU A 37 1.06 4.27 1.68
N ASP A 38 0.51 5.47 1.48
CA ASP A 38 0.29 6.02 0.14
C ASP A 38 1.58 6.71 -0.33
N LEU A 39 2.44 5.99 -1.05
CA LEU A 39 3.68 6.55 -1.59
C LEU A 39 3.47 7.55 -2.73
N THR A 40 2.22 7.82 -3.16
CA THR A 40 1.93 8.97 -4.03
C THR A 40 1.81 10.28 -3.26
N ASP A 41 1.79 10.23 -1.92
CA ASP A 41 1.76 11.42 -1.08
C ASP A 41 3.04 12.24 -1.17
N ALA A 42 2.88 13.56 -1.29
CA ALA A 42 3.99 14.50 -1.42
C ALA A 42 4.92 14.53 -0.20
N SER A 43 4.44 14.11 0.98
CA SER A 43 5.26 13.96 2.18
C SER A 43 6.44 13.00 1.98
N PHE A 44 6.32 12.00 1.08
CA PHE A 44 7.39 11.05 0.81
C PHE A 44 8.45 11.55 -0.18
N ALA A 45 8.26 12.73 -0.80
CA ALA A 45 9.19 13.23 -1.83
C ALA A 45 10.64 13.43 -1.34
N LYS A 46 10.84 13.63 -0.04
CA LYS A 46 12.18 13.77 0.59
C LYS A 46 12.42 12.74 1.70
N ASP A 47 11.68 11.64 1.66
CA ASP A 47 11.81 10.56 2.63
C ASP A 47 12.78 9.48 2.12
N TYR A 48 14.04 9.58 2.54
CA TYR A 48 15.11 8.70 2.07
C TYR A 48 15.18 7.36 2.80
N GLN A 49 14.24 7.06 3.70
CA GLN A 49 14.21 5.78 4.38
C GLN A 49 13.63 4.69 3.48
N ALA A 50 14.04 3.44 3.69
CA ALA A 50 13.43 2.28 3.06
C ALA A 50 11.96 2.11 3.51
N ILE A 51 11.13 1.41 2.71
CA ILE A 51 9.77 1.05 3.13
C ILE A 51 9.83 0.13 4.37
N LEU A 52 10.68 -0.89 4.31
CA LEU A 52 11.00 -1.78 5.41
C LEU A 52 12.47 -2.19 5.29
N THR A 53 13.20 -2.09 6.40
CA THR A 53 14.64 -2.37 6.48
C THR A 53 14.96 -3.85 6.26
N ASP A 54 14.08 -4.76 6.70
CA ASP A 54 14.18 -6.21 6.44
C ASP A 54 13.33 -6.62 5.23
N SER A 55 13.68 -6.13 4.05
CA SER A 55 13.00 -6.52 2.81
C SER A 55 13.96 -6.64 1.64
N CYS A 56 13.57 -7.43 0.63
CA CYS A 56 14.30 -7.52 -0.64
C CYS A 56 14.37 -6.17 -1.40
N CYS A 57 13.61 -5.17 -0.93
CA CYS A 57 13.53 -3.83 -1.49
C CYS A 57 14.26 -2.78 -0.64
N ALA A 58 15.07 -3.18 0.35
CA ALA A 58 15.73 -2.27 1.28
C ALA A 58 16.67 -1.25 0.60
N GLN A 59 17.16 -1.53 -0.61
CA GLN A 59 17.97 -0.57 -1.38
C GLN A 59 17.16 0.62 -1.95
N TYR A 60 15.83 0.55 -1.95
CA TYR A 60 14.97 1.59 -2.51
C TYR A 60 14.36 2.45 -1.41
N SER A 61 14.57 3.76 -1.49
CA SER A 61 13.95 4.72 -0.58
C SER A 61 12.49 5.01 -0.96
N ARG A 62 11.70 5.45 0.02
CA ARG A 62 10.32 5.93 -0.18
C ARG A 62 10.27 7.09 -1.17
N ALA A 63 11.23 8.02 -1.12
CA ALA A 63 11.37 9.12 -2.07
C ALA A 63 11.65 8.65 -3.51
N TYR A 64 12.49 7.63 -3.68
CA TYR A 64 12.77 7.08 -5.01
C TYR A 64 11.53 6.43 -5.61
N ILE A 65 10.79 5.65 -4.81
CA ILE A 65 9.56 5.01 -5.26
C ILE A 65 8.46 6.05 -5.55
N HIS A 66 8.32 7.08 -4.71
CA HIS A 66 7.44 8.22 -4.95
C HIS A 66 7.73 8.89 -6.31
N HIS A 67 9.01 9.13 -6.60
CA HIS A 67 9.44 9.68 -7.88
C HIS A 67 9.05 8.78 -9.06
N LEU A 68 9.33 7.46 -8.98
CA LEU A 68 8.97 6.51 -10.03
C LEU A 68 7.45 6.45 -10.25
N LEU A 69 6.64 6.50 -9.19
CA LEU A 69 5.18 6.54 -9.28
C LEU A 69 4.69 7.79 -10.00
N ASN A 70 5.27 8.96 -9.71
CA ASN A 70 4.93 10.22 -10.38
C ASN A 70 5.34 10.21 -11.85
N CYS A 71 6.47 9.59 -12.18
CA CYS A 71 6.92 9.37 -13.56
C CYS A 71 6.13 8.28 -14.30
N LYS A 72 5.24 7.54 -13.62
CA LYS A 72 4.48 6.40 -14.15
C LYS A 72 5.38 5.27 -14.69
N GLU A 73 6.53 5.09 -14.05
CA GLU A 73 7.48 4.04 -14.41
C GLU A 73 7.02 2.67 -13.90
N LEU A 74 7.12 1.64 -14.76
CA LEU A 74 6.66 0.29 -14.43
C LEU A 74 7.42 -0.31 -13.22
N LEU A 75 8.69 0.07 -13.07
CA LEU A 75 9.57 -0.41 -11.99
C LEU A 75 8.97 -0.14 -10.60
N ALA A 76 8.25 0.96 -10.41
CA ALA A 76 7.59 1.28 -9.15
C ALA A 76 6.62 0.15 -8.73
N TYR A 77 5.79 -0.30 -9.67
CA TYR A 77 4.79 -1.34 -9.43
C TYR A 77 5.43 -2.70 -9.17
N SER A 78 6.51 -3.03 -9.87
CA SER A 78 7.27 -4.26 -9.63
C SER A 78 7.87 -4.28 -8.21
N ILE A 79 8.51 -3.19 -7.78
CA ILE A 79 9.08 -3.06 -6.43
C ILE A 79 7.98 -3.20 -5.37
N LEU A 80 6.87 -2.47 -5.53
CA LEU A 80 5.76 -2.52 -4.58
C LEU A 80 5.11 -3.90 -4.51
N THR A 81 4.98 -4.58 -5.64
CA THR A 81 4.44 -5.95 -5.67
C THR A 81 5.33 -6.91 -4.91
N MET A 82 6.65 -6.89 -5.18
CA MET A 82 7.61 -7.74 -4.46
C MET A 82 7.59 -7.48 -2.96
N HIS A 83 7.57 -6.21 -2.55
CA HIS A 83 7.50 -5.82 -1.14
C HIS A 83 6.20 -6.31 -0.48
N ASN A 84 5.04 -5.99 -1.07
CA ASN A 84 3.74 -6.33 -0.50
C ASN A 84 3.57 -7.85 -0.38
N VAL A 85 3.95 -8.62 -1.40
CA VAL A 85 3.88 -10.09 -1.35
C VAL A 85 4.74 -10.66 -0.22
N LYS A 86 5.94 -10.12 0.01
CA LYS A 86 6.79 -10.53 1.15
C LYS A 86 6.09 -10.25 2.49
N VAL A 87 5.54 -9.05 2.67
CA VAL A 87 4.81 -8.67 3.89
C VAL A 87 3.61 -9.60 4.13
N TYR A 88 2.81 -9.91 3.10
CA TYR A 88 1.72 -10.86 3.22
C TYR A 88 2.21 -12.27 3.59
N ASN A 89 3.30 -12.73 2.97
CA ASN A 89 3.87 -14.04 3.28
C ASN A 89 4.32 -14.14 4.75
N ASP A 90 4.96 -13.09 5.27
CA ASP A 90 5.39 -13.03 6.67
C ASP A 90 4.19 -13.01 7.62
N PHE A 91 3.15 -12.23 7.29
CA PHE A 91 1.90 -12.18 8.03
C PHE A 91 1.23 -13.56 8.15
N PHE A 92 1.05 -14.26 7.03
CA PHE A 92 0.48 -15.60 7.06
C PHE A 92 1.40 -16.63 7.74
N SER A 93 2.71 -16.45 7.67
CA SER A 93 3.67 -17.26 8.41
C SER A 93 3.48 -17.09 9.93
N ALA A 94 3.31 -15.86 10.40
CA ALA A 94 3.03 -15.57 11.80
C ALA A 94 1.68 -16.16 12.27
N ILE A 95 0.64 -16.09 11.43
CA ILE A 95 -0.66 -16.74 11.71
C ILE A 95 -0.49 -18.26 11.85
N ARG A 96 0.20 -18.93 10.91
CA ARG A 96 0.41 -20.38 11.00
C ARG A 96 1.16 -20.76 12.29
N LYS A 97 2.17 -19.99 12.67
CA LYS A 97 2.90 -20.17 13.94
C LYS A 97 1.99 -19.99 15.16
N SER A 98 1.12 -18.98 15.17
CA SER A 98 0.21 -18.75 16.30
C SER A 98 -0.81 -19.87 16.46
N ILE A 99 -1.30 -20.44 15.36
CA ILE A 99 -2.16 -21.63 15.36
C ILE A 99 -1.41 -22.84 15.96
N SER A 100 -0.19 -23.12 15.48
CA SER A 100 0.62 -24.24 16.02
C SER A 100 0.92 -24.10 17.51
N ASN A 101 1.05 -22.86 18.00
CA ASN A 101 1.32 -22.56 19.40
C ASN A 101 0.04 -22.37 20.24
N ASN A 102 -1.14 -22.63 19.66
CA ASN A 102 -2.46 -22.42 20.29
C ASN A 102 -2.64 -21.00 20.89
N ASN A 103 -2.03 -19.99 20.25
CA ASN A 103 -1.99 -18.59 20.71
C ASN A 103 -2.53 -17.62 19.64
N VAL A 104 -3.60 -18.01 18.96
CA VAL A 104 -4.24 -17.18 17.93
C VAL A 104 -4.80 -15.88 18.52
N VAL A 105 -5.38 -15.95 19.73
CA VAL A 105 -5.93 -14.77 20.42
C VAL A 105 -4.84 -13.76 20.77
N GLY A 106 -3.66 -14.22 21.21
CA GLY A 106 -2.53 -13.34 21.48
C GLY A 106 -2.00 -12.68 20.20
N PHE A 107 -1.95 -13.42 19.09
CA PHE A 107 -1.59 -12.85 17.79
C PHE A 107 -2.60 -11.78 17.35
N ALA A 108 -3.91 -12.06 17.44
CA ALA A 108 -4.95 -11.11 17.04
C ALA A 108 -4.90 -9.81 17.86
N ARG A 109 -4.57 -9.89 19.16
CA ARG A 109 -4.39 -8.70 20.02
C ARG A 109 -3.12 -7.91 19.72
N ALA A 110 -2.05 -8.57 19.26
CA ALA A 110 -0.80 -7.91 18.92
C ALA A 110 -0.81 -7.30 17.51
N ALA A 111 -1.66 -7.83 16.63
CA ALA A 111 -1.95 -7.25 15.33
C ALA A 111 -2.97 -6.11 15.41
N ALA A 112 -3.72 -6.03 16.54
CA ALA A 112 -4.62 -4.94 16.91
C ALA A 112 -3.88 -3.78 17.57
#